data_AF-D7GR05-F1
#
_entry.id   AF-D7GR05-F1
#
_cell.length_a   1.000
_cell.length_b   1.000
_cell.length_c   1.000
_cell.angle_alpha   90.00
_cell.angle_beta   90.00
_cell.angle_gamma   90.00
#
_symmetry.space_group_name_H-M   'P 1'
#
loop_
_entity.id
_entity.type
_entity.pdbx_description
1 polymer ?
#
loop_
_entity_poly.entity_id
_entity_poly.type
_entity_poly.pdbx_seq_one_letter_code
_entity_poly.pdbx_strand_id
1 'polypeptide(L)'
;MTIGERIKKIRVFRKMTMDDLGGALGFEGKNMSVRISQYETGARIPGEDMILKLADALHCNYKAISDYSLGAAEDIIETLFWLEESAASLPARGK
;
A
#
# COMPACT_ATOMS: atom_id res chain seq x y z
N MET A 1 -10.00 4.99 -3.47
CA MET A 1 -8.72 4.61 -4.11
C MET A 1 -8.73 3.11 -4.33
N THR A 2 -8.58 2.65 -5.56
CA THR A 2 -8.59 1.22 -5.92
C THR A 2 -7.27 0.54 -5.51
N ILE A 3 -7.23 -0.79 -5.53
CA ILE A 3 -5.97 -1.56 -5.36
C ILE A 3 -4.92 -1.12 -6.39
N GLY A 4 -5.33 -0.97 -7.65
CA GLY A 4 -4.43 -0.56 -8.74
C GLY A 4 -3.80 0.82 -8.50
N GLU A 5 -4.60 1.79 -8.03
CA GLU A 5 -4.11 3.12 -7.68
C GLU A 5 -3.12 3.09 -6.50
N ARG A 6 -3.35 2.22 -5.49
CA ARG A 6 -2.43 2.00 -4.36
C ARG A 6 -1.09 1.46 -4.83
N ILE A 7 -1.10 0.41 -5.66
CA ILE A 7 0.10 -0.20 -6.24
C ILE A 7 0.92 0.87 -6.96
N LYS A 8 0.28 1.63 -7.87
CA LYS A 8 0.94 2.70 -8.62
C LYS A 8 1.57 3.75 -7.71
N LYS A 9 0.82 4.21 -6.70
CA LYS A 9 1.26 5.26 -5.79
C LYS A 9 2.49 4.83 -4.98
N ILE A 10 2.50 3.59 -4.47
CA ILE A 10 3.63 3.05 -3.72
C ILE A 10 4.82 2.82 -4.65
N ARG A 11 4.62 2.24 -5.84
CA ARG A 11 5.70 2.01 -6.81
C ARG A 11 6.41 3.30 -7.20
N VAL A 12 5.65 4.34 -7.53
CA VAL A 12 6.19 5.66 -7.89
C VAL A 12 6.92 6.30 -6.70
N PHE A 13 6.38 6.18 -5.48
CA PHE A 13 7.05 6.64 -4.27
C PHE A 13 8.41 5.94 -4.05
N ARG A 14 8.52 4.65 -4.38
CA ARG A 14 9.77 3.87 -4.36
C ARG A 14 10.68 4.10 -5.57
N LYS A 15 10.29 4.97 -6.50
CA LYS A 15 11.04 5.27 -7.74
C LYS A 15 11.30 4.03 -8.60
N MET A 16 10.42 3.03 -8.53
CA MET A 16 10.51 1.82 -9.36
C MET A 16 9.76 2.01 -10.68
N THR A 17 10.34 1.57 -11.79
CA THR A 17 9.61 1.43 -13.06
C THR A 17 8.68 0.21 -13.02
N MET A 18 7.80 0.08 -14.01
CA MET A 18 6.96 -1.12 -14.13
C MET A 18 7.80 -2.37 -14.42
N ASP A 19 8.91 -2.24 -15.14
CA ASP A 19 9.82 -3.35 -15.40
C ASP A 19 10.59 -3.73 -14.13
N ASP A 20 11.02 -2.78 -13.31
CA ASP A 20 11.68 -3.08 -12.02
C ASP A 20 10.77 -3.89 -11.10
N LEU A 21 9.51 -3.46 -10.96
CA LEU A 21 8.54 -4.18 -10.14
C LEU A 21 8.19 -5.55 -10.76
N GLY A 22 8.02 -5.63 -12.08
CA GLY A 22 7.78 -6.89 -12.77
C GLY A 22 8.94 -7.88 -12.60
N GLY A 23 10.18 -7.41 -12.69
CA GLY A 23 11.38 -8.21 -12.46
C GLY A 23 11.50 -8.67 -11.01
N ALA A 24 11.20 -7.81 -10.03
CA ALA A 24 11.18 -8.19 -8.61
C ALA A 24 10.13 -9.28 -8.30
N LEU A 25 9.04 -9.35 -9.06
CA LEU A 25 8.03 -10.40 -8.96
C LEU A 25 8.40 -11.69 -9.73
N GLY A 26 9.57 -11.73 -10.36
CA GLY A 26 10.02 -12.87 -11.18
C GLY A 26 9.26 -13.01 -12.50
N PHE A 27 8.68 -11.93 -13.03
CA PHE A 27 8.14 -11.96 -14.39
C PHE A 27 9.29 -11.85 -15.39
N GLU A 28 9.13 -12.47 -16.56
CA GLU A 28 10.19 -12.54 -17.57
C GLU A 28 9.76 -11.93 -18.91
N GLY A 29 10.77 -11.47 -19.65
CA GLY A 29 10.62 -10.91 -20.99
C GLY A 29 9.83 -9.60 -21.06
N LYS A 30 9.28 -9.32 -22.25
CA LYS A 30 8.57 -8.07 -22.56
C LYS A 30 7.24 -7.89 -21.80
N ASN A 31 6.81 -8.90 -21.05
CA ASN A 31 5.53 -8.90 -20.33
C ASN A 31 5.64 -8.44 -18.87
N MET A 32 6.84 -8.09 -18.38
CA MET A 32 7.05 -7.59 -17.01
C MET A 32 6.19 -6.34 -16.74
N SER A 33 6.43 -5.27 -17.48
CA SER A 33 5.67 -4.01 -17.35
C SER A 33 4.19 -4.14 -17.73
N VAL A 34 3.84 -5.00 -18.70
CA VAL A 34 2.45 -5.22 -19.12
C VAL A 34 1.60 -5.73 -17.96
N ARG A 35 2.10 -6.73 -17.21
CA ARG A 35 1.37 -7.29 -16.06
C ARG A 35 1.20 -6.25 -14.94
N ILE A 36 2.23 -5.44 -14.67
CA ILE A 36 2.13 -4.35 -13.69
C ILE A 36 1.11 -3.31 -14.14
N SER A 37 1.13 -2.91 -15.41
CA SER A 37 0.15 -1.98 -15.99
C SER A 37 -1.29 -2.49 -15.85
N GLN A 38 -1.51 -3.79 -16.08
CA GLN A 38 -2.82 -4.42 -15.88
C GLN A 38 -3.31 -4.32 -14.44
N TYR A 39 -2.41 -4.49 -13.46
CA TYR A 39 -2.75 -4.31 -12.05
C TYR A 39 -3.04 -2.83 -11.72
N GLU A 40 -2.19 -1.90 -12.18
CA GLU A 40 -2.33 -0.47 -11.88
C GLU A 40 -3.57 0.18 -12.54
N THR A 41 -4.00 -0.34 -13.68
CA THR A 41 -5.20 0.13 -14.40
C THR A 41 -6.48 -0.58 -13.96
N GLY A 42 -6.37 -1.61 -13.12
CA GLY A 42 -7.51 -2.44 -12.72
C GLY A 42 -8.01 -3.40 -13.80
N ALA A 43 -7.33 -3.51 -14.95
CA ALA A 43 -7.63 -4.51 -15.98
C ALA A 43 -7.44 -5.94 -15.47
N ARG A 44 -6.63 -6.11 -14.41
CA ARG A 44 -6.50 -7.36 -13.66
C ARG A 44 -6.47 -7.07 -12.17
N ILE A 45 -7.21 -7.86 -11.40
CA ILE A 45 -7.18 -7.79 -9.93
C ILE A 45 -6.17 -8.83 -9.41
N PRO A 46 -5.17 -8.45 -8.59
CA PRO A 46 -4.27 -9.42 -7.99
C PRO A 46 -4.99 -10.24 -6.90
N GLY A 47 -4.80 -11.56 -6.90
CA GLY A 47 -5.23 -12.41 -5.79
C GLY A 47 -4.35 -12.25 -4.56
N GLU A 48 -4.74 -12.84 -3.43
CA GLU A 48 -4.07 -12.66 -2.12
C GLU A 48 -2.57 -12.99 -2.16
N ASP A 49 -2.18 -14.14 -2.73
CA ASP A 49 -0.76 -14.51 -2.88
C ASP A 49 0.05 -13.47 -3.66
N MET A 50 -0.57 -12.85 -4.68
CA MET A 50 0.08 -11.82 -5.48
C MET A 50 0.14 -10.49 -4.71
N ILE A 51 -0.85 -10.17 -3.88
CA ILE A 51 -0.81 -9.01 -3.00
C ILE A 51 0.36 -9.12 -2.02
N LEU A 52 0.63 -10.29 -1.46
CA LEU A 52 1.78 -10.53 -0.58
C LEU A 52 3.11 -10.34 -1.32
N LYS A 53 3.24 -10.89 -2.53
CA LYS A 53 4.45 -10.70 -3.37
C LYS A 53 4.66 -9.25 -3.78
N LEU A 54 3.58 -8.54 -4.14
CA LEU A 54 3.62 -7.11 -4.44
C LEU A 54 4.07 -6.30 -3.22
N ALA A 55 3.56 -6.63 -2.03
CA ALA A 55 3.92 -5.96 -0.79
C ALA A 55 5.40 -6.13 -0.46
N ASP A 56 5.93 -7.34 -0.62
CA ASP A 56 7.35 -7.64 -0.42
C ASP A 56 8.23 -6.88 -1.43
N ALA A 57 7.90 -6.96 -2.72
CA ALA A 57 8.62 -6.26 -3.79
C ALA A 57 8.56 -4.72 -3.68
N LEU A 58 7.45 -4.18 -3.15
CA LEU A 58 7.27 -2.74 -2.89
C LEU A 58 7.77 -2.31 -1.51
N HIS A 59 8.26 -3.26 -0.70
CA HIS A 59 8.73 -3.07 0.66
C HIS A 59 7.71 -2.33 1.55
N CYS A 60 6.43 -2.69 1.44
CA CYS A 60 5.35 -2.12 2.22
C CYS A 60 4.54 -3.22 2.93
N ASN A 61 3.75 -2.83 3.93
CA ASN A 61 2.78 -3.75 4.50
C ASN A 61 1.71 -4.10 3.45
N TYR A 62 1.29 -5.37 3.35
CA TYR A 62 0.29 -5.80 2.37
C TYR A 62 -1.07 -5.08 2.53
N LYS A 63 -1.40 -4.61 3.73
CA LYS A 63 -2.57 -3.75 4.01
C LYS A 63 -2.55 -2.41 3.27
N ALA A 64 -1.37 -1.95 2.84
CA ALA A 64 -1.26 -0.75 2.00
C ALA A 64 -1.77 -0.99 0.56
N ILE A 65 -1.89 -2.25 0.15
CA ILE A 65 -2.32 -2.68 -1.20
C ILE A 65 -3.71 -3.31 -1.16
N SER A 66 -3.94 -4.23 -0.22
CA SER A 66 -5.16 -5.04 -0.12
C SER A 66 -6.41 -4.17 -0.03
N ASP A 67 -7.55 -4.75 -0.41
CA ASP A 67 -8.80 -4.03 -0.31
C ASP A 67 -9.08 -3.65 1.14
N TYR A 68 -9.47 -2.39 1.34
CA TYR A 68 -10.00 -1.95 2.61
C TYR A 68 -11.48 -2.29 2.54
N SER A 69 -11.84 -3.50 2.95
CA SER A 69 -13.08 -3.58 3.71
C SER A 69 -12.85 -2.67 4.91
N LEU A 70 -13.44 -1.47 4.88
CA LEU A 70 -13.51 -0.63 6.06
C LEU A 70 -14.27 -1.42 7.13
N GLY A 71 -13.52 -2.10 7.97
CA GLY A 71 -13.87 -2.23 9.37
C GLY A 71 -12.76 -1.57 10.19
N ALA A 72 -12.57 -0.24 10.23
CA ALA A 72 -13.25 0.88 9.55
C ALA A 72 -12.32 2.13 9.59
N ALA A 73 -12.55 3.16 8.76
CA ALA A 73 -11.80 4.43 8.89
C ALA A 73 -12.05 5.06 10.26
N GLU A 74 -13.18 4.72 10.85
CA GLU A 74 -13.63 5.00 12.20
C GLU A 74 -12.63 4.46 13.24
N ASP A 75 -12.02 3.29 13.06
CA ASP A 75 -11.03 2.75 14.02
C ASP A 75 -9.70 3.53 13.97
N ILE A 76 -9.33 3.99 12.77
CA ILE A 76 -8.16 4.85 12.58
C ILE A 76 -8.42 6.22 13.21
N ILE A 77 -9.63 6.77 13.02
CA ILE A 77 -10.07 8.03 13.63
C ILE A 77 -10.15 7.90 15.16
N GLU A 78 -10.67 6.78 15.68
CA GLU A 78 -10.73 6.50 17.11
C GLU A 78 -9.33 6.38 17.72
N THR A 79 -8.43 5.66 17.05
CA THR A 79 -7.01 5.59 17.47
C THR A 79 -6.37 6.98 17.49
N LEU A 80 -6.70 7.84 16.52
CA LEU A 80 -6.22 9.22 16.49
C LEU A 80 -6.78 10.06 17.65
N PHE A 81 -8.06 9.91 18.01
CA PHE A 81 -8.67 10.61 19.15
C PHE A 81 -8.03 10.22 20.49
N TRP A 82 -7.80 8.93 20.74
CA TRP A 82 -7.13 8.48 21.97
C TRP A 82 -5.67 8.95 22.07
N LEU A 83 -4.97 9.06 20.93
CA LEU A 83 -3.63 9.62 20.88
C LEU A 83 -3.60 11.12 21.20
N GLU A 84 -4.56 11.90 20.68
CA GLU A 84 -4.72 13.32 20.99
C GLU A 84 -5.00 13.55 22.48
N GLU A 85 -5.94 12.81 23.06
CA GLU A 85 -6.26 12.88 24.49
C GLU A 85 -5.05 12.54 25.36
N SER A 86 -4.33 11.47 25.01
CA SER A 86 -3.12 11.05 25.73
C SER A 86 -2.01 12.10 25.63
N ALA A 87 -1.83 12.73 24.46
CA ALA A 87 -0.84 13.78 24.25
C ALA A 87 -1.19 15.09 25.00
N ALA A 88 -2.48 15.43 25.11
CA ALA A 88 -2.97 16.59 25.85
C ALA A 88 -2.86 16.43 27.37
N SER A 89 -2.74 15.20 27.87
CA SER A 89 -2.62 14.88 29.31
C SER A 89 -1.20 15.01 29.89
N LEU A 90 -0.19 15.35 29.07
CA LEU A 90 1.13 15.67 29.60
C LEU A 90 1.05 16.98 30.39
N PRO A 91 1.34 16.99 31.71
CA PRO A 91 1.40 18.24 32.44
C PRO A 91 2.42 19.14 31.77
N ALA A 92 2.01 20.37 31.44
CA ALA A 92 2.92 21.39 30.96
C ALA A 92 4.11 21.41 31.90
N ARG A 93 5.27 20.99 31.39
CA ARG A 93 6.50 20.91 32.16
C ARG A 93 6.91 22.35 32.47
N GLY A 94 6.52 22.79 33.67
CA GLY A 94 6.87 23.96 34.47
C GLY A 94 7.45 25.21 33.79
N LYS A 95 6.88 26.35 34.16
CA LYS A 95 7.66 27.46 34.72
C LYS A 95 6.98 27.97 35.98
#